data_AF-A0A0F9HTD4-F1
#
_entry.id   AF-A0A0F9HTD4-F1
#
_cell.length_a   1.000
_cell.length_b   1.000
_cell.length_c   1.000
_cell.angle_alpha   90.00
_cell.angle_beta   90.00
_cell.angle_gamma   90.00
#
_symmetry.space_group_name_H-M   'P 1'
#
loop_
_entity.id
_entity.type
_entity.pdbx_description
1 polymer ?
#
loop_
_entity_poly.entity_id
_entity_poly.type
_entity_poly.pdbx_seq_one_letter_code
_entity_poly.pdbx_strand_id
1 'polypeptide(L)'
;MTILQNSPFGEKLGMLLRNGKSLDDHRNGILARSAETGHYNGIKTLEFKETDPIGYERIFSKLRAGLVNSREVAKKIAASPIVEQEGELCFTLYNVAGDCVCTSTGIIIHVGTMGAAIKYMIQNNWEINPDINDGDMFTNNDCQTGNVHPCDI
;
A
#
# COMPACT_ATOMS: atom_id res chain seq x y z
N MET A 1 -25.36 5.44 2.25
CA MET A 1 -26.15 4.48 1.48
C MET A 1 -25.35 3.20 1.48
N THR A 2 -25.67 2.29 2.39
CA THR A 2 -24.90 1.08 2.70
C THR A 2 -25.18 0.04 1.63
N ILE A 3 -24.37 0.03 0.58
CA ILE A 3 -24.49 -0.94 -0.50
C ILE A 3 -23.59 -2.11 -0.13
N LEU A 4 -24.22 -3.27 0.08
CA LEU A 4 -23.64 -4.62 0.21
C LEU A 4 -23.02 -4.98 1.57
N GLN A 5 -23.84 -5.18 2.60
CA GLN A 5 -23.43 -6.01 3.74
C GLN A 5 -23.45 -7.51 3.44
N ASN A 6 -24.08 -7.96 2.35
CA ASN A 6 -24.16 -9.38 1.99
C ASN A 6 -24.00 -9.56 0.48
N SER A 7 -22.90 -10.20 0.07
CA SER A 7 -22.79 -10.82 -1.26
C SER A 7 -23.92 -11.84 -1.42
N PRO A 8 -24.57 -11.97 -2.60
CA PRO A 8 -25.57 -13.00 -2.87
C PRO A 8 -25.02 -14.44 -2.73
N PHE A 9 -23.70 -14.60 -2.56
CA PHE A 9 -23.02 -15.88 -2.34
C PHE A 9 -22.61 -16.14 -0.88
N GLY A 10 -22.97 -15.27 0.07
CA GLY A 10 -22.69 -15.47 1.50
C GLY A 10 -21.28 -15.05 1.96
N GLU A 11 -20.53 -14.35 1.11
CA GLU A 11 -19.20 -13.82 1.45
C GLU A 11 -19.31 -12.60 2.38
N LYS A 12 -18.42 -12.52 3.37
CA LYS A 12 -18.43 -11.50 4.43
C LYS A 12 -17.31 -10.48 4.22
N LEU A 13 -17.70 -9.23 3.96
CA LEU A 13 -16.81 -8.07 4.03
C LEU A 13 -16.43 -7.73 5.48
N GLY A 14 -15.30 -7.04 5.65
CA GLY A 14 -14.86 -6.51 6.94
C GLY A 14 -14.17 -7.53 7.83
N MET A 15 -13.69 -8.63 7.24
CA MET A 15 -12.98 -9.69 7.96
C MET A 15 -11.48 -9.42 8.08
N LEU A 16 -10.90 -8.62 7.17
CA LEU A 16 -9.46 -8.34 7.13
C LEU A 16 -9.01 -7.34 8.19
N LEU A 17 -9.83 -6.33 8.48
CA LEU A 17 -9.45 -5.24 9.39
C LEU A 17 -9.99 -5.48 10.79
N ARG A 18 -9.14 -5.25 11.80
CA ARG A 18 -9.51 -5.38 13.22
C ARG A 18 -10.71 -4.52 13.65
N ASN A 19 -11.02 -3.48 12.91
CA ASN A 19 -12.14 -2.57 13.18
C ASN A 19 -13.46 -3.02 12.51
N GLY A 20 -13.47 -4.17 11.83
CA GLY A 20 -14.66 -4.73 11.16
C GLY A 20 -15.08 -4.00 9.89
N LYS A 21 -14.30 -3.03 9.40
CA LYS A 21 -14.58 -2.33 8.14
C LYS A 21 -13.98 -3.10 6.97
N SER A 22 -14.65 -3.06 5.83
CA SER A 22 -14.02 -3.45 4.57
C SER A 22 -12.86 -2.50 4.24
N LEU A 23 -11.99 -2.94 3.33
CA LEU A 23 -10.93 -2.09 2.80
C LEU A 23 -11.48 -0.80 2.17
N ASP A 24 -12.59 -0.90 1.42
CA ASP A 24 -13.22 0.23 0.76
C ASP A 24 -13.84 1.20 1.77
N ASP A 25 -14.58 0.71 2.76
CA ASP A 25 -15.16 1.53 3.83
C ASP A 25 -14.07 2.24 4.65
N HIS A 26 -12.95 1.55 4.90
CA HIS A 26 -11.81 2.14 5.59
C HIS A 26 -11.21 3.30 4.79
N ARG A 27 -10.90 3.06 3.51
CA ARG A 27 -10.32 4.06 2.60
C ARG A 27 -11.25 5.25 2.40
N ASN A 28 -12.54 5.00 2.12
CA ASN A 28 -13.53 6.07 1.95
C ASN A 28 -13.67 6.91 3.23
N GLY A 29 -13.57 6.28 4.40
CA GLY A 29 -13.51 7.01 5.67
C GLY A 29 -12.28 7.91 5.79
N ILE A 30 -11.10 7.47 5.36
CA ILE A 30 -9.88 8.30 5.34
C ILE A 30 -10.08 9.49 4.40
N LEU A 31 -10.59 9.26 3.19
CA LEU A 31 -10.80 10.30 2.20
C LEU A 31 -11.81 11.36 2.67
N ALA A 32 -12.93 10.93 3.26
CA ALA A 32 -13.94 11.83 3.82
C ALA A 32 -13.34 12.75 4.90
N ARG A 33 -12.61 12.19 5.88
CA ARG A 33 -11.93 12.97 6.92
C ARG A 33 -10.87 13.91 6.34
N SER A 34 -10.17 13.47 5.30
CA SER A 34 -9.15 14.27 4.63
C SER A 34 -9.76 15.49 3.92
N ALA A 35 -10.87 15.28 3.20
CA ALA A 35 -11.60 16.34 2.52
C ALA A 35 -12.22 17.35 3.50
N GLU A 36 -12.80 16.87 4.61
CA GLU A 36 -13.43 17.73 5.63
C GLU A 36 -12.42 18.61 6.37
N THR A 37 -11.24 18.07 6.66
CA THR A 37 -10.27 18.72 7.56
C THR A 37 -9.09 19.38 6.87
N GLY A 38 -8.83 19.03 5.60
CA GLY A 38 -7.61 19.40 4.89
C GLY A 38 -6.35 18.67 5.39
N HIS A 39 -6.47 17.70 6.29
CA HIS A 39 -5.36 16.94 6.86
C HIS A 39 -5.51 15.46 6.55
N TYR A 40 -4.43 14.77 6.20
CA TYR A 40 -4.47 13.34 5.89
C TYR A 40 -5.15 12.54 7.02
N ASN A 41 -6.20 11.80 6.67
CA ASN A 41 -7.02 11.01 7.60
C ASN A 41 -7.65 11.83 8.77
N GLY A 42 -7.76 13.15 8.65
CA GLY A 42 -8.22 14.01 9.75
C GLY A 42 -7.19 14.26 10.85
N ILE A 43 -5.93 13.86 10.65
CA ILE A 43 -4.88 13.93 11.66
C ILE A 43 -4.31 15.36 11.72
N LYS A 44 -4.83 16.17 12.66
CA LYS A 44 -4.39 17.56 12.88
C LYS A 44 -3.13 17.67 13.74
N THR A 45 -2.89 16.68 14.60
CA THR A 45 -1.73 16.60 15.50
C THR A 45 -1.08 15.24 15.35
N LEU A 46 0.26 15.18 15.43
CA LEU A 46 1.01 13.95 15.26
C LEU A 46 1.28 13.33 16.63
N GLU A 47 0.22 12.89 17.31
CA GLU A 47 0.23 12.50 18.73
C GLU A 47 1.39 11.57 19.09
N PHE A 48 1.63 10.50 18.33
CA PHE A 48 2.73 9.57 18.61
C PHE A 48 4.12 10.22 18.46
N LYS A 49 4.30 11.08 17.45
CA LYS A 49 5.55 11.82 17.25
C LYS A 49 5.77 12.87 18.35
N GLU A 50 4.69 13.50 18.82
CA GLU A 50 4.75 14.54 19.85
C GLU A 50 4.98 13.96 21.25
N THR A 51 4.34 12.83 21.57
CA THR A 51 4.41 12.19 22.89
C THR A 51 5.61 11.25 23.05
N ASP A 52 6.03 10.55 21.99
CA ASP A 52 7.20 9.67 21.97
C ASP A 52 8.04 9.86 20.69
N PRO A 53 8.76 11.00 20.57
CA PRO A 53 9.57 11.28 19.38
C PRO A 53 10.69 10.25 19.16
N ILE A 54 11.22 9.67 20.23
CA ILE A 54 12.27 8.64 20.15
C ILE A 54 11.69 7.35 19.57
N GLY A 55 10.53 6.92 20.05
CA GLY A 55 9.81 5.76 19.53
C GLY A 55 9.45 5.94 18.06
N TYR A 56 8.94 7.11 17.69
CA TYR A 56 8.63 7.47 16.30
C TYR A 56 9.87 7.35 15.40
N GLU A 57 10.97 8.03 15.74
CA GLU A 57 12.19 8.00 14.93
C GLU A 57 12.85 6.62 14.89
N ARG A 58 12.74 5.84 15.97
CA ARG A 58 13.21 4.45 15.99
C ARG A 58 12.45 3.57 14.99
N ILE A 59 11.14 3.73 14.90
CA ILE A 59 10.31 2.97 13.94
C ILE A 59 10.64 3.43 12.51
N PHE A 60 10.63 4.74 12.26
CA PHE A 60 10.97 5.30 10.95
C PHE A 60 12.34 4.84 10.46
N SER A 61 13.36 4.93 11.32
CA SER A 61 14.72 4.52 10.99
C SER A 61 14.81 3.04 10.62
N LYS A 62 14.15 2.17 11.37
CA LYS A 62 14.13 0.73 11.10
C LYS A 62 13.39 0.38 9.81
N LEU A 63 12.22 0.97 9.58
CA LEU A 63 11.44 0.71 8.37
C LEU A 63 12.18 1.18 7.11
N ARG A 64 12.71 2.42 7.14
CA ARG A 64 13.47 2.97 6.01
C ARG A 64 14.73 2.17 5.74
N ALA A 65 15.50 1.82 6.77
CA ALA A 65 16.70 0.99 6.61
C ALA A 65 16.35 -0.41 6.08
N GLY A 66 15.25 -1.00 6.54
CA GLY A 66 14.75 -2.28 6.05
C GLY A 66 14.49 -2.26 4.55
N LEU A 67 13.74 -1.28 4.04
CA LEU A 67 13.43 -1.18 2.61
C LEU A 67 14.67 -0.92 1.74
N VAL A 68 15.58 -0.05 2.19
CA VAL A 68 16.85 0.18 1.49
C VAL A 68 17.66 -1.11 1.43
N ASN A 69 17.78 -1.83 2.55
CA ASN A 69 18.49 -3.11 2.59
C ASN A 69 17.82 -4.17 1.71
N SER A 70 16.48 -4.27 1.73
CA SER A 70 15.73 -5.18 0.85
C SER A 70 16.07 -4.95 -0.61
N ARG A 71 16.12 -3.69 -1.07
CA ARG A 71 16.54 -3.35 -2.43
C ARG A 71 17.97 -3.82 -2.73
N GLU A 72 18.93 -3.46 -1.87
CA GLU A 72 20.34 -3.75 -2.12
C GLU A 72 20.68 -5.24 -2.06
N VAL A 73 19.93 -6.02 -1.28
CA VAL A 73 20.10 -7.46 -1.19
C VAL A 73 19.39 -8.16 -2.35
N ALA A 74 18.12 -7.82 -2.62
CA ALA A 74 17.31 -8.51 -3.62
C ALA A 74 17.83 -8.32 -5.05
N LYS A 75 18.39 -7.15 -5.38
CA LYS A 75 18.91 -6.89 -6.73
C LYS A 75 19.98 -7.89 -7.18
N LYS A 76 20.73 -8.45 -6.24
CA LYS A 76 21.81 -9.43 -6.48
C LYS A 76 21.32 -10.80 -6.96
N ILE A 77 20.00 -11.04 -6.92
CA ILE A 77 19.38 -12.28 -7.41
C ILE A 77 19.20 -12.21 -8.94
N ALA A 78 19.02 -11.01 -9.48
CA ALA A 78 18.68 -10.83 -10.88
C ALA A 78 19.87 -11.14 -11.81
N ALA A 79 19.60 -11.80 -12.93
CA ALA A 79 20.58 -11.97 -14.00
C ALA A 79 20.66 -10.74 -14.92
N SER A 80 19.59 -9.93 -14.97
CA SER A 80 19.53 -8.74 -15.81
C SER A 80 20.41 -7.61 -15.23
N PRO A 81 21.35 -7.05 -16.01
CA PRO A 81 22.18 -5.93 -15.55
C PRO A 81 21.35 -4.68 -15.18
N ILE A 82 20.19 -4.49 -15.80
CA ILE A 82 19.24 -3.40 -15.50
C ILE A 82 18.83 -3.44 -14.02
N VAL A 83 18.63 -4.63 -13.46
CA VAL A 83 18.25 -4.77 -12.05
C VAL A 83 19.48 -4.90 -11.16
N GLU A 84 20.43 -5.79 -11.51
CA GLU A 84 21.56 -6.14 -10.65
C GLU A 84 22.56 -4.97 -10.48
N GLN A 85 22.88 -4.27 -11.57
CA GLN A 85 23.90 -3.22 -11.62
C GLN A 85 23.28 -1.82 -11.55
N GLU A 86 22.37 -1.50 -12.47
CA GLU A 86 21.75 -0.17 -12.56
C GLU A 86 20.76 0.08 -11.42
N GLY A 87 20.17 -0.99 -10.87
CA GLY A 87 19.26 -0.90 -9.74
C GLY A 87 17.88 -0.37 -10.12
N GLU A 88 17.38 -0.69 -11.31
CA GLU A 88 16.01 -0.36 -11.72
C GLU A 88 15.00 -1.32 -11.05
N LEU A 89 14.89 -1.18 -9.73
CA LEU A 89 13.91 -1.82 -8.86
C LEU A 89 13.61 -0.91 -7.65
N CYS A 90 12.41 -1.06 -7.07
CA CYS A 90 11.97 -0.29 -5.92
C CYS A 90 11.13 -1.16 -4.97
N PHE A 91 11.26 -0.93 -3.66
CA PHE A 91 10.44 -1.57 -2.63
C PHE A 91 9.71 -0.48 -1.81
N THR A 92 8.41 -0.63 -1.64
CA THR A 92 7.58 0.36 -0.95
C THR A 92 6.66 -0.33 0.05
N LEU A 93 6.53 0.28 1.23
CA LEU A 93 5.61 -0.14 2.28
C LEU A 93 4.37 0.76 2.26
N TYR A 94 3.19 0.17 2.19
CA TYR A 94 1.90 0.86 2.17
C TYR A 94 1.13 0.65 3.48
N ASN A 95 0.26 1.59 3.81
CA ASN A 95 -0.80 1.34 4.78
C ASN A 95 -2.00 0.64 4.10
N VAL A 96 -3.01 0.30 4.91
CA VAL A 96 -4.22 -0.42 4.48
C VAL A 96 -5.00 0.28 3.35
N ALA A 97 -4.90 1.60 3.23
CA ALA A 97 -5.61 2.37 2.20
C ALA A 97 -4.83 2.50 0.87
N GLY A 98 -3.68 1.84 0.77
CA GLY A 98 -2.79 1.92 -0.39
C GLY A 98 -1.98 3.22 -0.45
N ASP A 99 -1.79 3.89 0.68
CA ASP A 99 -0.94 5.09 0.77
C ASP A 99 0.47 4.72 1.27
N CYS A 100 1.49 5.22 0.58
CA CYS A 100 2.89 4.91 0.89
C CYS A 100 3.30 5.47 2.25
N VAL A 101 3.91 4.61 3.08
CA VAL A 101 4.49 4.96 4.38
C VAL A 101 5.99 5.21 4.25
N CYS A 102 6.72 4.32 3.56
CA CYS A 102 8.16 4.40 3.34
C CYS A 102 8.54 3.72 2.01
N THR A 103 9.64 4.15 1.39
CA THR A 103 10.13 3.57 0.13
C THR A 103 11.66 3.46 0.13
N SER A 104 12.19 2.48 -0.61
CA SER A 104 13.58 2.48 -1.06
C SER A 104 13.83 3.58 -2.10
N THR A 105 15.09 3.77 -2.49
CA THR A 105 15.46 4.54 -3.70
C THR A 105 15.21 3.70 -4.97
N GLY A 106 15.71 4.18 -6.12
CA GLY A 106 15.51 3.55 -7.43
C GLY A 106 14.40 4.23 -8.23
N ILE A 107 13.64 3.45 -9.00
CA ILE A 107 12.49 3.88 -9.80
C ILE A 107 11.25 4.18 -8.94
N ILE A 108 11.34 5.25 -8.15
CA ILE A 108 10.30 5.62 -7.18
C ILE A 108 9.00 6.12 -7.80
N ILE A 109 8.91 6.24 -9.13
CA ILE A 109 7.64 6.49 -9.81
C ILE A 109 6.60 5.41 -9.44
N HIS A 110 7.06 4.19 -9.16
CA HIS A 110 6.19 3.08 -8.80
C HIS A 110 5.58 3.16 -7.41
N VAL A 111 6.02 4.10 -6.55
CA VAL A 111 5.31 4.45 -5.32
C VAL A 111 3.86 4.85 -5.63
N GLY A 112 3.66 5.59 -6.73
CA GLY A 112 2.32 5.94 -7.21
C GLY A 112 1.63 4.76 -7.87
N THR A 113 2.31 4.07 -8.80
CA THR A 113 1.67 3.03 -9.62
C THR A 113 1.22 1.81 -8.82
N MET A 114 2.03 1.32 -7.88
CA MET A 114 1.65 0.21 -7.00
C MET A 114 0.56 0.64 -6.02
N GLY A 115 0.62 1.87 -5.50
CA GLY A 115 -0.45 2.45 -4.69
C GLY A 115 -1.78 2.53 -5.45
N ALA A 116 -1.74 2.89 -6.74
CA ALA A 116 -2.92 2.92 -7.61
C ALA A 116 -3.48 1.51 -7.86
N ALA A 117 -2.62 0.50 -8.09
CA ALA A 117 -3.03 -0.89 -8.22
C ALA A 117 -3.70 -1.43 -6.93
N ILE A 118 -3.13 -1.14 -5.75
CA ILE A 118 -3.75 -1.49 -4.46
C ILE A 118 -5.11 -0.81 -4.32
N LYS A 119 -5.21 0.48 -4.65
CA LYS A 119 -6.48 1.23 -4.60
C LYS A 119 -7.50 0.68 -5.58
N TYR A 120 -7.07 0.23 -6.75
CA TYR A 120 -7.93 -0.47 -7.70
C TYR A 120 -8.48 -1.76 -7.11
N MET A 121 -7.65 -2.58 -6.47
CA MET A 121 -8.12 -3.81 -5.79
C MET A 121 -9.17 -3.49 -4.72
N ILE A 122 -8.91 -2.47 -3.88
CA ILE A 122 -9.84 -2.00 -2.85
C ILE A 122 -11.19 -1.60 -3.46
N GLN A 123 -11.18 -0.82 -4.54
CA GLN A 123 -12.39 -0.26 -5.16
C GLN A 123 -13.15 -1.28 -6.04
N ASN A 124 -12.55 -2.43 -6.33
CA ASN A 124 -13.15 -3.49 -7.14
C ASN A 124 -13.45 -4.75 -6.33
N ASN A 125 -13.61 -4.63 -5.01
CA ASN A 125 -14.03 -5.71 -4.10
C ASN A 125 -13.15 -6.97 -4.18
N TRP A 126 -11.83 -6.79 -4.31
CA TRP A 126 -10.90 -7.93 -4.22
C TRP A 126 -10.96 -8.64 -2.87
N GLU A 127 -11.38 -7.95 -1.81
CA GLU A 127 -11.70 -8.56 -0.49
C GLU A 127 -12.80 -9.64 -0.57
N ILE A 128 -13.61 -9.64 -1.63
CA ILE A 128 -14.64 -10.66 -1.85
C ILE A 128 -14.17 -11.69 -2.87
N ASN A 129 -13.71 -11.23 -4.03
CA ASN A 129 -13.27 -12.10 -5.12
C ASN A 129 -12.11 -11.41 -5.85
N PRO A 130 -10.91 -12.00 -5.88
CA PRO A 130 -10.56 -13.39 -5.52
C PRO A 130 -10.38 -13.69 -4.03
N ASP A 131 -10.69 -12.76 -3.13
CA ASP A 131 -10.30 -12.77 -1.71
C ASP A 131 -8.81 -12.42 -1.51
N ILE A 132 -8.44 -12.00 -0.30
CA ILE A 132 -7.08 -11.62 0.07
C ILE A 132 -6.72 -12.33 1.37
N ASN A 133 -5.85 -13.34 1.27
CA ASN A 133 -5.45 -14.18 2.38
C ASN A 133 -3.98 -13.99 2.77
N ASP A 134 -3.65 -14.37 4.00
CA ASP A 134 -2.25 -14.37 4.46
C ASP A 134 -1.42 -15.34 3.62
N GLY A 135 -0.28 -14.87 3.12
CA GLY A 135 0.59 -15.62 2.20
C GLY A 135 0.30 -15.43 0.72
N ASP A 136 -0.76 -14.72 0.33
CA ASP A 136 -1.04 -14.44 -1.08
C ASP A 136 0.01 -13.53 -1.74
N MET A 137 0.24 -13.75 -3.04
CA MET A 137 1.11 -12.92 -3.88
C MET A 137 0.33 -12.40 -5.08
N PHE A 138 0.28 -11.07 -5.24
CA PHE A 138 -0.34 -10.41 -6.38
C PHE A 138 0.75 -9.85 -7.32
N THR A 139 0.50 -9.90 -8.62
CA THR A 139 1.39 -9.35 -9.65
C THR A 139 0.56 -8.51 -10.61
N ASN A 140 1.06 -7.33 -10.96
CA ASN A 140 0.36 -6.39 -11.83
C ASN A 140 1.35 -5.54 -12.63
N ASN A 141 1.03 -5.31 -13.90
CA ASN A 141 1.71 -4.32 -14.73
C ASN A 141 0.74 -3.53 -15.63
N ASP A 142 -0.57 -3.55 -15.33
CA ASP A 142 -1.59 -2.93 -16.18
C ASP A 142 -1.45 -1.39 -16.22
N CYS A 143 -1.23 -0.87 -17.42
CA CYS A 143 -1.09 0.57 -17.67
C CYS A 143 -2.45 1.28 -17.58
N GLN A 144 -3.57 0.58 -17.78
CA GLN A 144 -4.91 1.17 -17.65
C GLN A 144 -5.25 1.48 -16.18
N THR A 145 -4.62 0.78 -15.23
CA THR A 145 -4.75 1.07 -13.80
C THR A 145 -3.65 2.01 -13.27
N GLY A 146 -2.86 2.62 -14.17
CA GLY A 146 -1.90 3.66 -13.83
C GLY A 146 -0.43 3.23 -13.76
N ASN A 147 -0.05 2.06 -14.30
CA ASN A 147 1.35 1.71 -14.47
C ASN A 147 2.01 2.51 -15.61
N VAL A 148 3.36 2.57 -15.64
CA VAL A 148 4.12 3.32 -16.64
C VAL A 148 4.13 2.60 -17.99
N HIS A 149 4.54 1.32 -17.99
CA HIS A 149 4.54 0.46 -19.16
C HIS A 149 4.60 -1.03 -18.76
N PRO A 150 4.26 -1.98 -19.65
CA PRO A 150 4.19 -3.40 -19.30
C PRO A 150 5.52 -4.03 -18.84
N CYS A 151 6.67 -3.42 -19.13
CA CYS A 151 7.97 -3.95 -18.71
C CYS A 151 8.26 -3.76 -17.21
N ASP A 152 7.51 -2.89 -16.52
CA ASP A 152 7.65 -2.70 -15.07
C ASP A 152 6.60 -3.58 -14.36
N ILE A 153 7.07 -4.62 -13.70
CA ILE A 153 6.26 -5.64 -13.00
C ILE A 153 6.56 -5.59 -11.50
#